data_AF-A0A436ZUY0-F1
#
_entry.id   AF-A0A436ZUY0-F1
#
_cell.length_a   1.000
_cell.length_b   1.000
_cell.length_c   1.000
_cell.angle_alpha   90.00
_cell.angle_beta   90.00
_cell.angle_gamma   90.00
#
_symmetry.space_group_name_H-M   'P 1'
#
loop_
_entity.id
_entity.type
_entity.pdbx_description
1 polymer ?
#
loop_
_entity_poly.entity_id
_entity_poly.type
_entity_poly.pdbx_seq_one_letter_code
_entity_poly.pdbx_strand_id
1 'polypeptide(L)'
;MAGYTPPISRCYICHSTINLITCPHCSAIEYCSPSHSSQDSTRHSPECNNIQKSHRRFQSIHNQIKATYDVTEETMPPLFNFYAAGKAETNGILFKDPLAFGYVTSSDEYSISLFQIEGSFAALKLAYDHEVWMHNIASRYNEPGMFVTNSLLLRGEDRLCFRYARLREEDAVVRSFGAPAVELREALVEGFVDQPGILEMLWGEVDIMEYLTRESGLAIVLILFWWVRDLKDLESFREVEGWFVKKLNRDVVHMIVEVIPQSGFVLKERLYQDDNLELIKRLEVWMEYYFLKLYYQHNDFWTTLLEPIEHDGKFLSQSGSARGAVELCWRAWRDTPGAVDHVRGMIPKVEKWVKDRKDLVAEEERRLGPASVGWEEEQMIIFVCDPEVRWNPWRY
;
A
#
# COMPACT_ATOMS: atom_id res chain seq x y z
N MET A 1 -6.80 22.96 7.43
CA MET A 1 -6.84 21.48 7.57
C MET A 1 -5.41 21.00 7.46
N ALA A 2 -4.94 20.14 8.38
CA ALA A 2 -3.59 19.60 8.28
C ALA A 2 -3.59 18.47 7.23
N GLY A 3 -2.81 18.63 6.16
CA GLY A 3 -2.57 17.57 5.19
C GLY A 3 -1.81 16.41 5.81
N TYR A 4 -1.94 15.22 5.21
CA TYR A 4 -1.03 14.13 5.52
C TYR A 4 0.39 14.59 5.18
N THR A 5 1.25 14.74 6.20
CA THR A 5 2.65 15.07 5.99
C THR A 5 3.44 13.83 6.33
N PRO A 6 4.17 13.24 5.36
CA PRO A 6 5.02 12.10 5.63
C PRO A 6 5.96 12.40 6.80
N PRO A 7 6.24 11.41 7.66
CA PRO A 7 7.18 11.58 8.74
C PRO A 7 8.54 11.93 8.15
N ILE A 8 9.10 13.05 8.57
CA ILE A 8 10.47 13.45 8.28
C ILE A 8 11.35 13.08 9.46
N SER A 9 12.64 12.82 9.20
CA SER A 9 13.64 12.60 10.26
C SER A 9 13.69 13.83 11.18
N ARG A 10 13.28 13.66 12.43
CA ARG A 10 13.17 14.73 13.42
C ARG A 10 13.15 14.18 14.84
N CYS A 11 13.55 15.00 15.79
CA CYS A 11 13.49 14.67 17.21
C CYS A 11 12.04 14.40 17.61
N TYR A 12 11.79 13.26 18.26
CA TYR A 12 10.46 12.87 18.72
C TYR A 12 9.84 13.86 19.71
N ILE A 13 10.68 14.52 20.53
CA ILE A 13 10.23 15.46 21.58
C ILE A 13 10.05 16.89 21.08
N CYS A 14 11.04 17.46 20.38
CA CYS A 14 11.04 18.88 20.00
C CYS A 14 10.89 19.14 18.49
N HIS A 15 10.81 18.08 17.68
CA HIS A 15 10.73 18.15 16.22
C HIS A 15 11.90 18.85 15.49
N SER A 16 13.00 19.14 16.19
CA SER A 16 14.26 19.57 15.56
C SER A 16 14.71 18.53 14.53
N THR A 17 15.19 18.97 13.37
CA THR A 17 15.75 18.12 12.32
C THR A 17 17.29 18.06 12.34
N ILE A 18 17.92 18.64 13.38
CA ILE A 18 19.37 18.84 13.46
C ILE A 18 19.97 17.92 14.54
N ASN A 19 21.16 17.37 14.27
CA ASN A 19 21.96 16.55 15.20
C ASN A 19 21.17 15.39 15.81
N LEU A 20 20.46 14.67 14.95
CA LEU A 20 19.64 13.55 15.36
C LEU A 20 20.52 12.35 15.75
N ILE A 21 20.24 11.80 16.91
CA ILE A 21 20.78 10.56 17.43
C ILE A 21 19.63 9.57 17.56
N THR A 22 19.84 8.33 17.16
CA THR A 22 18.86 7.26 17.35
C THR A 22 18.99 6.67 18.76
N CYS A 23 17.89 6.14 19.30
CA CYS A 23 17.94 5.32 20.50
C CYS A 23 19.00 4.20 20.33
N PRO A 24 19.98 4.05 21.23
CA PRO A 24 21.05 3.06 21.09
C PRO A 24 20.56 1.60 21.23
N HIS A 25 19.31 1.42 21.64
CA HIS A 25 18.73 0.13 21.99
C HIS A 25 17.86 -0.46 20.87
N CYS A 26 16.99 0.35 20.25
CA CYS A 26 16.09 -0.11 19.20
C CYS A 26 16.31 0.60 17.86
N SER A 27 17.07 1.69 17.84
CA SER A 27 17.27 2.57 16.68
C SER A 27 16.01 3.18 16.05
N ALA A 28 14.82 2.89 16.60
CA ALA A 28 13.53 3.23 16.00
C ALA A 28 13.01 4.63 16.36
N ILE A 29 13.69 5.38 17.24
CA ILE A 29 13.31 6.76 17.59
C ILE A 29 14.53 7.67 17.52
N GLU A 30 14.33 8.87 16.98
CA GLU A 30 15.34 9.91 16.83
C GLU A 30 15.15 11.01 17.89
N TYR A 31 16.26 11.46 18.47
CA TYR A 31 16.32 12.56 19.43
C TYR A 31 17.41 13.54 19.00
N CYS A 32 17.26 14.84 19.25
CA CYS A 32 18.35 15.79 18.98
C CYS A 32 19.38 15.88 20.13
N SER A 33 19.15 15.18 21.25
CA SER A 33 20.05 15.13 22.39
C SER A 33 19.75 13.95 23.33
N PRO A 34 20.72 13.52 24.15
CA PRO A 34 20.47 12.54 25.22
C PRO A 34 19.43 13.01 26.24
N SER A 35 19.32 14.33 26.48
CA SER A 35 18.32 14.88 27.40
C SER A 35 16.89 14.57 26.93
N HIS A 36 16.61 14.70 25.63
CA HIS A 36 15.29 14.36 25.09
C HIS A 36 15.02 12.85 25.10
N SER A 37 16.05 12.02 24.92
CA SER A 37 15.91 10.57 25.08
C SER A 37 15.56 10.20 26.53
N SER A 38 16.24 10.81 27.52
CA SER A 38 15.91 10.62 28.94
C SER A 38 14.51 11.10 29.29
N GLN A 39 14.07 12.24 28.71
CA GLN A 39 12.73 12.77 28.91
C GLN A 39 11.64 11.84 28.34
N ASP A 40 11.88 11.22 27.18
CA ASP A 40 10.93 10.28 26.55
C ASP A 40 10.96 8.87 27.15
N SER A 41 11.93 8.57 28.01
CA SER A 41 12.24 7.22 28.49
C SER A 41 11.04 6.45 29.05
N THR A 42 10.14 7.12 29.78
CA THR A 42 8.97 6.48 30.39
C THR A 42 7.98 5.98 29.34
N ARG A 43 7.75 6.76 28.28
CA ARG A 43 6.86 6.40 27.16
C ARG A 43 7.55 5.43 26.20
N HIS A 44 8.80 5.69 25.87
CA HIS A 44 9.57 4.91 24.90
C HIS A 44 9.98 3.53 25.41
N SER A 45 10.25 3.35 26.70
CA SER A 45 10.82 2.10 27.23
C SER A 45 9.98 0.86 26.92
N PRO A 46 8.64 0.83 27.10
CA PRO A 46 7.80 -0.31 26.71
C PRO A 46 7.91 -0.65 25.23
N GLU A 47 7.85 0.34 24.35
CA GLU A 47 7.98 0.18 22.89
C GLU A 47 9.37 -0.34 22.49
N CYS A 48 10.42 0.25 23.06
CA CYS A 48 11.81 -0.15 22.85
C CYS A 48 12.01 -1.62 23.23
N ASN A 49 11.50 -2.02 24.40
CA ASN A 49 11.57 -3.40 24.87
C ASN A 49 10.81 -4.36 23.93
N ASN A 50 9.66 -3.95 23.39
CA ASN A 50 8.91 -4.74 22.43
C ASN A 50 9.71 -4.97 21.15
N ILE A 51 10.25 -3.90 20.55
CA ILE A 51 11.10 -3.97 19.35
C ILE A 51 12.33 -4.84 19.58
N GLN A 52 13.01 -4.68 20.72
CA GLN A 52 14.16 -5.52 21.05
C GLN A 52 13.80 -6.99 21.25
N LYS A 53 12.61 -7.27 21.79
CA LYS A 53 12.13 -8.64 22.01
C LYS A 53 11.82 -9.30 20.66
N SER A 54 11.05 -8.65 19.80
CA SER A 54 10.70 -9.15 18.47
C SER A 54 11.95 -9.32 17.59
N HIS A 55 12.85 -8.32 17.57
CA HIS A 55 14.11 -8.40 16.81
C HIS A 55 15.01 -9.55 17.27
N ARG A 56 15.19 -9.75 18.58
CA ARG A 56 15.98 -10.87 19.11
C ARG A 56 15.36 -12.23 18.77
N ARG A 57 14.03 -12.34 18.83
CA ARG A 57 13.32 -13.57 18.43
C ARG A 57 13.56 -13.85 16.95
N PHE A 58 13.37 -12.85 16.10
CA PHE A 58 13.64 -12.92 14.67
C PHE A 58 15.07 -13.39 14.38
N GLN A 59 16.07 -12.70 14.95
CA GLN A 59 17.49 -13.04 14.81
C GLN A 59 17.81 -14.46 15.31
N SER A 60 17.18 -14.90 16.40
CA SER A 60 17.39 -16.27 16.92
C SER A 60 16.89 -17.32 15.93
N ILE A 61 15.69 -17.15 15.38
CA ILE A 61 15.11 -18.11 14.42
C ILE A 61 15.88 -18.05 13.08
N HIS A 62 16.24 -16.85 12.64
CA HIS A 62 17.08 -16.64 11.46
C HIS A 62 18.41 -17.43 11.56
N ASN A 63 19.10 -17.31 12.69
CA ASN A 63 20.34 -18.05 12.93
C ASN A 63 20.12 -19.56 13.04
N GLN A 64 18.98 -20.00 13.59
CA GLN A 64 18.61 -21.42 13.61
C GLN A 64 18.39 -21.98 12.20
N ILE A 65 17.74 -21.23 11.31
CA ILE A 65 17.57 -21.62 9.89
C ILE A 65 18.95 -21.74 9.23
N LYS A 66 19.82 -20.74 9.39
CA LYS A 66 21.19 -20.78 8.82
C LYS A 66 21.97 -22.00 9.30
N ALA A 67 21.91 -22.31 10.59
CA ALA A 67 22.59 -23.46 11.17
C ALA A 67 21.96 -24.80 10.75
N THR A 68 20.64 -24.89 10.67
CA THR A 68 19.90 -26.14 10.36
C THR A 68 20.05 -26.53 8.90
N TYR A 69 20.03 -25.54 8.00
CA TYR A 69 20.05 -25.74 6.56
C TYR A 69 21.42 -25.48 5.91
N ASP A 70 22.42 -25.11 6.71
CA ASP A 70 23.77 -24.73 6.25
C ASP A 70 23.74 -23.67 5.13
N VAL A 71 22.92 -22.64 5.33
CA VAL A 71 22.73 -21.54 4.36
C VAL A 71 23.36 -20.24 4.84
N THR A 72 23.94 -19.50 3.90
CA THR A 72 24.33 -18.09 4.05
C THR A 72 23.16 -17.16 3.66
N GLU A 73 23.29 -15.85 3.93
CA GLU A 73 22.31 -14.85 3.46
C GLU A 73 22.04 -14.94 1.96
N GLU A 74 23.11 -15.13 1.16
CA GLU A 74 23.03 -15.19 -0.29
C GLU A 74 22.31 -16.46 -0.78
N THR A 75 22.40 -17.55 -0.03
CA THR A 75 21.79 -18.85 -0.36
C THR A 75 20.44 -19.09 0.31
N MET A 76 20.00 -18.17 1.18
CA MET A 76 18.72 -18.26 1.88
C MET A 76 17.51 -18.12 0.94
N PRO A 77 17.47 -17.22 -0.07
CA PRO A 77 16.32 -17.12 -0.97
C PRO A 77 16.00 -18.42 -1.75
N PRO A 78 16.99 -19.15 -2.31
CA PRO A 78 16.76 -20.48 -2.89
C PRO A 78 16.08 -21.48 -1.96
N LEU A 79 16.39 -21.48 -0.66
CA LEU A 79 15.79 -22.39 0.33
C LEU A 79 14.28 -22.14 0.44
N PHE A 80 13.90 -20.87 0.63
CA PHE A 80 12.50 -20.45 0.70
C PHE A 80 11.77 -20.68 -0.63
N ASN A 81 12.47 -20.51 -1.76
CA ASN A 81 11.92 -20.81 -3.08
C ASN A 81 11.67 -22.30 -3.31
N PHE A 82 12.53 -23.18 -2.81
CA PHE A 82 12.36 -24.64 -2.90
C PHE A 82 11.10 -25.08 -2.15
N TYR A 83 10.93 -24.58 -0.93
CA TYR A 83 9.73 -24.84 -0.15
C TYR A 83 8.47 -24.30 -0.84
N ALA A 84 8.56 -23.13 -1.48
CA ALA A 84 7.43 -22.55 -2.22
C ALA A 84 7.11 -23.29 -3.54
N ALA A 85 8.11 -23.86 -4.23
CA ALA A 85 7.90 -24.56 -5.50
C ALA A 85 7.18 -25.91 -5.33
N GLY A 86 7.34 -26.59 -4.20
CA GLY A 86 6.60 -27.82 -3.88
C GLY A 86 5.09 -27.61 -3.62
N LYS A 87 4.59 -26.37 -3.66
CA LYS A 87 3.20 -26.00 -3.28
C LYS A 87 2.15 -26.13 -4.39
N ALA A 88 2.51 -26.19 -5.67
CA ALA A 88 1.51 -26.15 -6.74
C ALA A 88 0.47 -27.29 -6.67
N GLU A 89 0.76 -28.37 -5.93
CA GLU A 89 -0.17 -29.52 -5.79
C GLU A 89 -0.70 -29.75 -4.37
N THR A 90 -0.23 -29.06 -3.32
CA THR A 90 -0.70 -29.33 -1.94
C THR A 90 -0.80 -28.06 -1.07
N ASN A 91 -2.04 -27.58 -0.88
CA ASN A 91 -2.45 -26.44 -0.04
C ASN A 91 -2.16 -26.59 1.49
N GLY A 92 -0.93 -26.93 1.93
CA GLY A 92 -0.66 -26.95 3.37
C GLY A 92 0.67 -27.49 3.90
N ILE A 93 1.67 -27.81 3.07
CA ILE A 93 2.88 -28.49 3.57
C ILE A 93 3.94 -27.51 4.12
N LEU A 94 3.97 -26.26 3.67
CA LEU A 94 4.96 -25.28 4.13
C LEU A 94 4.75 -24.80 5.58
N PHE A 95 3.54 -24.97 6.12
CA PHE A 95 3.28 -24.78 7.56
C PHE A 95 3.74 -25.97 8.42
N LYS A 96 4.29 -27.04 7.82
CA LYS A 96 4.79 -28.19 8.59
C LYS A 96 6.21 -28.01 9.10
N ASP A 97 7.03 -27.14 8.50
CA ASP A 97 8.32 -26.78 9.09
C ASP A 97 8.09 -25.69 10.14
N PRO A 98 8.21 -26.01 11.44
CA PRO A 98 7.99 -25.02 12.49
C PRO A 98 9.03 -23.88 12.46
N LEU A 99 10.22 -24.11 11.88
CA LEU A 99 11.26 -23.07 11.76
C LEU A 99 10.90 -22.05 10.69
N ALA A 100 10.49 -22.48 9.50
CA ALA A 100 10.06 -21.57 8.44
C ALA A 100 8.81 -20.76 8.85
N PHE A 101 7.82 -21.40 9.48
CA PHE A 101 6.65 -20.69 10.01
C PHE A 101 7.03 -19.72 11.14
N GLY A 102 7.88 -20.16 12.07
CA GLY A 102 8.41 -19.33 13.14
C GLY A 102 9.17 -18.11 12.63
N TYR A 103 9.89 -18.27 11.51
CA TYR A 103 10.65 -17.21 10.86
C TYR A 103 9.74 -16.09 10.35
N VAL A 104 8.76 -16.44 9.52
CA VAL A 104 7.77 -15.48 8.99
C VAL A 104 7.02 -14.79 10.13
N THR A 105 6.51 -15.57 11.10
CA THR A 105 5.79 -15.02 12.26
C THR A 105 6.65 -14.04 13.06
N SER A 106 7.92 -14.37 13.31
CA SER A 106 8.83 -13.49 14.05
C SER A 106 9.25 -12.25 13.26
N SER A 107 9.26 -12.34 11.92
CA SER A 107 9.46 -11.20 11.04
C SER A 107 8.29 -10.24 11.13
N ASP A 108 7.06 -10.75 10.97
CA ASP A 108 5.84 -9.95 11.11
C ASP A 108 5.81 -9.25 12.47
N GLU A 109 6.06 -9.98 13.56
CA GLU A 109 6.11 -9.41 14.92
C GLU A 109 7.12 -8.24 15.03
N TYR A 110 8.26 -8.34 14.34
CA TYR A 110 9.26 -7.28 14.31
C TYR A 110 8.75 -6.06 13.53
N SER A 111 8.25 -6.25 12.32
CA SER A 111 7.71 -5.16 11.50
C SER A 111 6.54 -4.46 12.16
N ILE A 112 5.61 -5.23 12.73
CA ILE A 112 4.48 -4.71 13.50
C ILE A 112 4.97 -3.84 14.66
N SER A 113 5.97 -4.30 15.41
CA SER A 113 6.53 -3.51 16.51
C SER A 113 7.17 -2.20 16.06
N LEU A 114 7.66 -2.12 14.82
CA LEU A 114 8.18 -0.89 14.23
C LEU A 114 7.04 0.03 13.75
N PHE A 115 6.00 -0.50 13.11
CA PHE A 115 4.85 0.28 12.66
C PHE A 115 4.03 0.90 13.80
N GLN A 116 4.06 0.29 14.98
CA GLN A 116 3.41 0.83 16.19
C GLN A 116 4.02 2.16 16.67
N ILE A 117 5.24 2.50 16.25
CA ILE A 117 5.89 3.76 16.64
C ILE A 117 5.36 4.91 15.77
N GLU A 118 4.28 5.53 16.22
CA GLU A 118 3.68 6.64 15.50
C GLU A 118 4.65 7.84 15.35
N GLY A 119 4.60 8.50 14.19
CA GLY A 119 5.38 9.71 13.89
C GLY A 119 6.89 9.55 13.75
N SER A 120 7.46 8.35 13.93
CA SER A 120 8.91 8.12 13.80
C SER A 120 9.33 7.72 12.38
N PHE A 121 10.13 8.56 11.73
CA PHE A 121 10.73 8.24 10.44
C PHE A 121 11.74 7.08 10.54
N ALA A 122 12.56 7.04 11.60
CA ALA A 122 13.52 5.96 11.79
C ALA A 122 12.85 4.59 11.95
N ALA A 123 11.73 4.50 12.66
CA ALA A 123 10.98 3.24 12.79
C ALA A 123 10.45 2.77 11.42
N LEU A 124 9.83 3.67 10.66
CA LEU A 124 9.32 3.37 9.32
C LEU A 124 10.43 3.02 8.34
N LYS A 125 11.61 3.64 8.47
CA LYS A 125 12.78 3.29 7.67
C LYS A 125 13.26 1.88 8.00
N LEU A 126 13.39 1.54 9.28
CA LEU A 126 13.77 0.19 9.70
C LEU A 126 12.76 -0.85 9.24
N ALA A 127 11.47 -0.55 9.32
CA ALA A 127 10.40 -1.44 8.84
C ALA A 127 10.55 -1.66 7.33
N TYR A 128 10.68 -0.59 6.55
CA TYR A 128 10.89 -0.67 5.12
C TYR A 128 12.14 -1.49 4.76
N ASP A 129 13.28 -1.21 5.37
CA ASP A 129 14.54 -1.91 5.08
C ASP A 129 14.44 -3.40 5.40
N HIS A 130 13.83 -3.75 6.54
CA HIS A 130 13.57 -5.12 6.94
C HIS A 130 12.63 -5.84 5.96
N GLU A 131 11.57 -5.16 5.51
CA GLU A 131 10.58 -5.73 4.61
C GLU A 131 11.08 -5.90 3.19
N VAL A 132 11.89 -4.97 2.68
CA VAL A 132 12.59 -5.17 1.40
C VAL A 132 13.54 -6.36 1.49
N TRP A 133 14.25 -6.50 2.60
CA TRP A 133 15.13 -7.64 2.81
C TRP A 133 14.34 -8.97 2.92
N MET A 134 13.22 -8.99 3.65
CA MET A 134 12.32 -10.13 3.72
C MET A 134 11.69 -10.47 2.37
N HIS A 135 11.28 -9.46 1.61
CA HIS A 135 10.79 -9.64 0.26
C HIS A 135 11.85 -10.27 -0.65
N ASN A 136 13.12 -9.90 -0.50
CA ASN A 136 14.21 -10.51 -1.26
C ASN A 136 14.45 -11.99 -0.91
N ILE A 137 14.28 -12.36 0.36
CA ILE A 137 14.43 -13.75 0.82
C ILE A 137 13.22 -14.59 0.48
N ALA A 138 12.03 -14.02 0.61
CA ALA A 138 10.75 -14.70 0.57
C ALA A 138 9.87 -14.15 -0.56
N SER A 139 10.44 -13.77 -1.71
CA SER A 139 9.68 -13.17 -2.82
C SER A 139 8.56 -14.08 -3.35
N ARG A 140 8.68 -15.40 -3.14
CA ARG A 140 7.63 -16.41 -3.42
C ARG A 140 6.54 -16.52 -2.36
N TYR A 141 6.71 -15.89 -1.21
CA TYR A 141 5.69 -15.76 -0.19
C TYR A 141 4.95 -14.47 -0.45
N ASN A 142 3.62 -14.54 -0.50
CA ASN A 142 2.81 -13.37 -0.87
C ASN A 142 2.73 -12.33 0.28
N GLU A 143 3.16 -12.67 1.50
CA GLU A 143 2.91 -11.88 2.71
C GLU A 143 3.80 -10.62 2.91
N PRO A 144 5.13 -10.61 2.60
CA PRO A 144 5.97 -9.42 2.83
C PRO A 144 5.52 -8.19 2.02
N GLY A 145 4.82 -8.41 0.89
CA GLY A 145 4.37 -7.32 0.03
C GLY A 145 3.42 -6.32 0.71
N MET A 146 2.66 -6.78 1.70
CA MET A 146 1.76 -5.92 2.48
C MET A 146 2.54 -4.83 3.24
N PHE A 147 3.58 -5.23 3.96
CA PHE A 147 4.33 -4.30 4.80
C PHE A 147 5.24 -3.38 3.97
N VAL A 148 5.77 -3.83 2.84
CA VAL A 148 6.48 -2.94 1.89
C VAL A 148 5.55 -1.85 1.39
N THR A 149 4.36 -2.23 0.90
CA THR A 149 3.36 -1.29 0.38
C THR A 149 2.96 -0.28 1.46
N ASN A 150 2.65 -0.76 2.67
CA ASN A 150 2.29 0.12 3.78
C ASN A 150 3.44 1.04 4.22
N SER A 151 4.67 0.55 4.23
CA SER A 151 5.85 1.38 4.50
C SER A 151 5.98 2.52 3.50
N LEU A 152 5.79 2.23 2.20
CA LEU A 152 5.89 3.23 1.14
C LEU A 152 4.77 4.28 1.27
N LEU A 153 3.52 3.85 1.52
CA LEU A 153 2.40 4.76 1.82
C LEU A 153 2.73 5.68 3.00
N LEU A 154 3.13 5.10 4.13
CA LEU A 154 3.40 5.85 5.37
C LEU A 154 4.63 6.74 5.29
N ARG A 155 5.44 6.61 4.23
CA ARG A 155 6.57 7.49 3.92
C ARG A 155 6.23 8.55 2.87
N GLY A 156 5.00 8.56 2.35
CA GLY A 156 4.60 9.44 1.26
C GLY A 156 5.28 9.12 -0.07
N GLU A 157 5.82 7.92 -0.22
CA GLU A 157 6.46 7.45 -1.45
C GLU A 157 5.41 6.86 -2.40
N ASP A 158 4.33 7.61 -2.63
CA ASP A 158 3.15 7.25 -3.40
C ASP A 158 3.47 6.66 -4.78
N ARG A 159 4.42 7.27 -5.52
CA ARG A 159 4.88 6.78 -6.82
C ARG A 159 5.55 5.41 -6.73
N LEU A 160 6.44 5.22 -5.76
CA LEU A 160 7.09 3.92 -5.53
C LEU A 160 6.08 2.89 -5.06
N CYS A 161 5.15 3.29 -4.20
CA CYS A 161 4.10 2.43 -3.67
C CYS A 161 3.17 1.91 -4.77
N PHE A 162 2.65 2.81 -5.63
CA PHE A 162 1.77 2.43 -6.73
C PHE A 162 2.46 1.46 -7.66
N ARG A 163 3.71 1.75 -8.00
CA ARG A 163 4.49 0.92 -8.90
C ARG A 163 4.83 -0.44 -8.31
N TYR A 164 5.25 -0.47 -7.05
CA TYR A 164 5.49 -1.72 -6.33
C TYR A 164 4.22 -2.58 -6.29
N ALA A 165 3.08 -1.98 -5.94
CA ALA A 165 1.80 -2.65 -5.92
C ALA A 165 1.46 -3.22 -7.31
N ARG A 166 1.59 -2.43 -8.39
CA ARG A 166 1.33 -2.88 -9.76
C ARG A 166 2.24 -4.01 -10.21
N LEU A 167 3.56 -3.86 -10.05
CA LEU A 167 4.52 -4.88 -10.43
C LEU A 167 4.32 -6.19 -9.65
N ARG A 168 3.86 -6.13 -8.40
CA ARG A 168 3.54 -7.32 -7.62
C ARG A 168 2.37 -8.09 -8.23
N GLU A 169 1.36 -7.37 -8.73
CA GLU A 169 0.25 -7.99 -9.46
C GLU A 169 0.73 -8.58 -10.80
N GLU A 170 1.59 -7.86 -11.52
CA GLU A 170 2.21 -8.36 -12.76
C GLU A 170 3.03 -9.62 -12.52
N ASP A 171 3.85 -9.63 -11.47
CA ASP A 171 4.64 -10.79 -11.07
C ASP A 171 3.74 -11.96 -10.65
N ALA A 172 2.61 -11.71 -9.98
CA ALA A 172 1.64 -12.76 -9.67
C ALA A 172 1.08 -13.41 -10.95
N VAL A 173 0.78 -12.62 -11.98
CA VAL A 173 0.37 -13.10 -13.30
C VAL A 173 1.50 -13.87 -13.99
N VAL A 174 2.69 -13.26 -14.12
CA VAL A 174 3.85 -13.87 -14.79
C VAL A 174 4.21 -15.21 -14.16
N ARG A 175 4.09 -15.32 -12.84
CA ARG A 175 4.32 -16.58 -12.10
C ARG A 175 3.22 -17.61 -12.32
N SER A 176 1.96 -17.22 -12.49
CA SER A 176 0.90 -18.16 -12.85
C SER A 176 1.19 -18.83 -14.21
N PHE A 177 1.97 -18.17 -15.07
CA PHE A 177 2.48 -18.69 -16.34
C PHE A 177 3.91 -19.27 -16.29
N GLY A 178 4.54 -19.36 -15.10
CA GLY A 178 5.83 -20.04 -14.91
C GLY A 178 7.09 -19.25 -15.30
N ALA A 179 7.00 -17.93 -15.50
CA ALA A 179 8.15 -17.09 -15.87
C ALA A 179 8.91 -16.54 -14.63
N PRO A 180 10.22 -16.19 -14.77
CA PRO A 180 11.07 -15.79 -13.65
C PRO A 180 10.85 -14.33 -13.18
N ALA A 181 10.71 -14.16 -11.86
CA ALA A 181 10.33 -12.93 -11.14
C ALA A 181 11.44 -11.87 -10.96
N VAL A 182 12.28 -11.63 -11.98
CA VAL A 182 13.54 -10.87 -11.79
C VAL A 182 13.33 -9.37 -11.54
N GLU A 183 12.25 -8.77 -12.05
CA GLU A 183 12.12 -7.31 -12.11
C GLU A 183 11.83 -6.61 -10.78
N LEU A 184 11.18 -7.27 -9.80
CA LEU A 184 10.73 -6.63 -8.56
C LEU A 184 11.87 -6.26 -7.60
N ARG A 185 12.99 -6.96 -7.68
CA ARG A 185 14.15 -6.75 -6.83
C ARG A 185 14.95 -5.52 -7.26
N GLU A 186 15.26 -5.44 -8.54
CA GLU A 186 16.03 -4.33 -9.13
C GLU A 186 15.26 -3.02 -8.97
N ALA A 187 13.95 -3.08 -9.19
CA ALA A 187 12.95 -2.07 -8.88
C ALA A 187 13.07 -1.42 -7.48
N LEU A 188 13.16 -2.24 -6.43
CA LEU A 188 13.19 -1.77 -5.05
C LEU A 188 14.57 -1.27 -4.60
N VAL A 189 15.65 -1.84 -5.15
CA VAL A 189 17.03 -1.58 -4.71
C VAL A 189 17.69 -0.44 -5.48
N GLU A 190 17.55 -0.43 -6.80
CA GLU A 190 18.29 0.51 -7.66
C GLU A 190 17.53 1.82 -7.89
N GLY A 191 16.28 1.88 -7.41
CA GLY A 191 15.32 2.86 -7.87
C GLY A 191 14.94 2.54 -9.32
N PHE A 192 13.71 2.83 -9.68
CA PHE A 192 13.18 2.49 -10.98
C PHE A 192 13.74 3.37 -12.12
N VAL A 193 15.01 3.19 -12.48
CA VAL A 193 15.77 4.16 -13.28
C VAL A 193 15.39 4.17 -14.77
N ASP A 194 14.85 3.09 -15.34
CA ASP A 194 14.60 3.00 -16.81
C ASP A 194 13.28 2.29 -17.19
N GLN A 195 12.15 2.73 -16.66
CA GLN A 195 10.89 2.04 -16.88
C GLN A 195 9.73 2.99 -17.13
N PRO A 196 8.60 2.47 -17.65
CA PRO A 196 7.48 3.30 -18.07
C PRO A 196 7.08 4.29 -16.97
N GLY A 197 6.75 5.50 -17.40
CA GLY A 197 6.18 6.51 -16.53
C GLY A 197 4.91 5.98 -15.87
N ILE A 198 4.54 6.52 -14.70
CA ILE A 198 3.27 6.14 -14.05
C ILE A 198 2.08 6.35 -14.99
N LEU A 199 2.11 7.43 -15.78
CA LEU A 199 1.08 7.70 -16.77
C LEU A 199 0.98 6.58 -17.81
N GLU A 200 2.11 6.08 -18.31
CA GLU A 200 2.15 4.95 -19.25
C GLU A 200 1.61 3.68 -18.58
N MET A 201 1.93 3.42 -17.31
CA MET A 201 1.37 2.30 -16.54
C MET A 201 -0.13 2.43 -16.26
N LEU A 202 -0.65 3.66 -16.15
CA LEU A 202 -2.09 3.95 -16.04
C LEU A 202 -2.81 3.84 -17.38
N TRP A 203 -2.07 3.98 -18.48
CA TRP A 203 -2.60 3.98 -19.85
C TRP A 203 -2.45 2.64 -20.56
N GLY A 204 -1.57 1.76 -20.08
CA GLY A 204 -1.43 0.41 -20.61
C GLY A 204 -2.75 -0.37 -20.48
N GLU A 205 -3.17 -1.01 -21.57
CA GLU A 205 -4.15 -2.10 -21.55
C GLU A 205 -3.53 -3.21 -20.72
N VAL A 206 -3.92 -3.35 -19.45
CA VAL A 206 -3.44 -4.50 -18.70
C VAL A 206 -4.54 -5.17 -17.90
N ASP A 207 -4.92 -6.33 -18.43
CA ASP A 207 -5.80 -7.37 -17.90
C ASP A 207 -5.19 -8.10 -16.68
N ILE A 208 -4.16 -7.53 -16.03
CA ILE A 208 -3.50 -8.04 -14.81
C ILE A 208 -4.46 -8.01 -13.62
N MET A 209 -5.61 -7.38 -13.81
CA MET A 209 -6.50 -6.99 -12.73
C MET A 209 -7.07 -8.20 -12.01
N GLU A 210 -7.18 -9.39 -12.63
CA GLU A 210 -7.69 -10.62 -12.00
C GLU A 210 -7.01 -10.94 -10.65
N TYR A 211 -5.74 -10.60 -10.50
CA TYR A 211 -4.94 -11.06 -9.36
C TYR A 211 -4.81 -10.06 -8.20
N LEU A 212 -5.48 -8.90 -8.31
CA LEU A 212 -5.36 -7.80 -7.35
C LEU A 212 -5.45 -8.29 -5.91
N THR A 213 -4.30 -8.32 -5.23
CA THR A 213 -4.28 -8.66 -3.81
C THR A 213 -5.00 -7.59 -3.01
N ARG A 214 -5.66 -8.01 -1.91
CA ARG A 214 -6.38 -7.12 -0.99
C ARG A 214 -5.50 -5.93 -0.61
N GLU A 215 -4.27 -6.18 -0.22
CA GLU A 215 -3.36 -5.18 0.35
C GLU A 215 -2.88 -4.18 -0.71
N SER A 216 -2.47 -4.66 -1.88
CA SER A 216 -2.05 -3.81 -3.00
C SER A 216 -3.21 -2.93 -3.46
N GLY A 217 -4.40 -3.51 -3.58
CA GLY A 217 -5.59 -2.78 -4.01
C GLY A 217 -5.93 -1.61 -3.10
N LEU A 218 -5.82 -1.79 -1.78
CA LEU A 218 -6.11 -0.73 -0.81
C LEU A 218 -5.14 0.43 -0.93
N ALA A 219 -3.86 0.13 -1.06
CA ALA A 219 -2.85 1.13 -1.29
C ALA A 219 -3.11 1.88 -2.60
N ILE A 220 -3.44 1.17 -3.67
CA ILE A 220 -3.75 1.76 -4.96
C ILE A 220 -4.95 2.71 -4.85
N VAL A 221 -6.07 2.31 -4.22
CA VAL A 221 -7.23 3.19 -4.05
C VAL A 221 -6.85 4.46 -3.28
N LEU A 222 -6.10 4.34 -2.18
CA LEU A 222 -5.65 5.50 -1.40
C LEU A 222 -4.74 6.43 -2.21
N ILE A 223 -3.81 5.88 -2.98
CA ILE A 223 -2.89 6.65 -3.82
C ILE A 223 -3.66 7.38 -4.93
N LEU A 224 -4.58 6.69 -5.61
CA LEU A 224 -5.43 7.30 -6.63
C LEU A 224 -6.28 8.43 -6.02
N PHE A 225 -6.81 8.23 -4.81
CA PHE A 225 -7.50 9.28 -4.07
C PHE A 225 -6.59 10.49 -3.80
N TRP A 226 -5.34 10.28 -3.36
CA TRP A 226 -4.37 11.38 -3.17
C TRP A 226 -4.13 12.17 -4.45
N TRP A 227 -3.88 11.47 -5.56
CA TRP A 227 -3.61 12.11 -6.84
C TRP A 227 -4.82 12.89 -7.35
N VAL A 228 -6.02 12.30 -7.31
CA VAL A 228 -7.26 12.98 -7.72
C VAL A 228 -7.48 14.24 -6.88
N ARG A 229 -7.30 14.15 -5.56
CA ARG A 229 -7.47 15.30 -4.66
C ARG A 229 -6.49 16.41 -4.99
N ASP A 230 -5.19 16.11 -5.07
CA ASP A 230 -4.17 17.11 -5.34
C ASP A 230 -4.36 17.80 -6.70
N LEU A 231 -4.75 17.03 -7.72
CA LEU A 231 -5.09 17.58 -9.03
C LEU A 231 -6.34 18.47 -8.98
N LYS A 232 -7.38 18.09 -8.23
CA LYS A 232 -8.56 18.94 -8.03
C LYS A 232 -8.25 20.21 -7.25
N ASP A 233 -7.36 20.16 -6.26
CA ASP A 233 -6.92 21.32 -5.51
C ASP A 233 -6.15 22.29 -6.44
N LEU A 234 -5.32 21.75 -7.35
CA LEU A 234 -4.66 22.53 -8.40
C LEU A 234 -5.65 23.19 -9.38
N GLU A 235 -6.65 22.44 -9.88
CA GLU A 235 -7.67 23.02 -10.76
C GLU A 235 -8.51 24.10 -10.04
N SER A 236 -8.87 23.85 -8.79
CA SER A 236 -9.59 24.84 -7.97
C SER A 236 -8.76 26.11 -7.76
N PHE A 237 -7.43 25.98 -7.60
CA PHE A 237 -6.55 27.12 -7.52
C PHE A 237 -6.48 27.91 -8.83
N ARG A 238 -6.47 27.23 -9.99
CA ARG A 238 -6.44 27.90 -11.30
C ARG A 238 -7.64 28.80 -11.56
N GLU A 239 -8.81 28.43 -11.05
CA GLU A 239 -10.02 29.27 -11.14
C GLU A 239 -9.83 30.63 -10.44
N VAL A 240 -8.98 30.70 -9.41
CA VAL A 240 -8.69 31.91 -8.63
C VAL A 240 -7.29 32.48 -8.87
N GLU A 241 -6.44 31.82 -9.65
CA GLU A 241 -5.05 32.22 -9.91
C GLU A 241 -4.98 33.65 -10.46
N GLY A 242 -5.88 34.01 -11.38
CA GLY A 242 -5.95 35.34 -11.95
C GLY A 242 -6.20 36.45 -10.91
N TRP A 243 -6.82 36.14 -9.77
CA TRP A 243 -6.94 37.07 -8.64
C TRP A 243 -5.61 37.18 -7.88
N PHE A 244 -4.94 36.06 -7.61
CA PHE A 244 -3.65 36.03 -6.93
C PHE A 244 -2.56 36.75 -7.74
N VAL A 245 -2.47 36.53 -9.05
CA VAL A 245 -1.51 37.21 -9.93
C VAL A 245 -1.71 38.74 -9.95
N LYS A 246 -2.93 39.23 -9.71
CA LYS A 246 -3.22 40.67 -9.60
C LYS A 246 -2.83 41.25 -8.24
N LYS A 247 -2.71 40.41 -7.19
CA LYS A 247 -2.48 40.84 -5.80
C LYS A 247 -1.06 40.55 -5.31
N LEU A 248 -0.42 39.54 -5.87
CA LEU A 248 0.89 39.04 -5.49
C LEU A 248 1.85 39.12 -6.68
N ASN A 249 3.15 39.05 -6.40
CA ASN A 249 4.14 38.82 -7.45
C ASN A 249 3.96 37.40 -8.01
N ARG A 250 4.16 37.23 -9.33
CA ARG A 250 4.07 35.94 -10.03
C ARG A 250 4.93 34.84 -9.37
N ASP A 251 6.11 35.20 -8.85
CA ASP A 251 7.00 34.26 -8.16
C ASP A 251 6.35 33.71 -6.89
N VAL A 252 5.61 34.54 -6.14
CA VAL A 252 4.88 34.10 -4.95
C VAL A 252 3.72 33.19 -5.34
N VAL A 253 3.01 33.49 -6.43
CA VAL A 253 1.95 32.62 -6.96
C VAL A 253 2.53 31.26 -7.36
N HIS A 254 3.68 31.25 -8.03
CA HIS A 254 4.37 30.02 -8.39
C HIS A 254 4.77 29.19 -7.15
N MET A 255 5.33 29.83 -6.11
CA MET A 255 5.62 29.16 -4.85
C MET A 255 4.37 28.57 -4.18
N ILE A 256 3.22 29.27 -4.26
CA ILE A 256 1.94 28.74 -3.74
C ILE A 256 1.53 27.49 -4.52
N VAL A 257 1.57 27.53 -5.86
CA VAL A 257 1.20 26.40 -6.72
C VAL A 257 2.05 25.17 -6.42
N GLU A 258 3.36 25.35 -6.20
CA GLU A 258 4.29 24.25 -5.90
C GLU A 258 4.06 23.58 -4.54
N VAL A 259 3.38 24.25 -3.60
CA VAL A 259 3.10 23.68 -2.25
C VAL A 259 1.67 23.17 -2.07
N ILE A 260 0.79 23.38 -3.05
CA ILE A 260 -0.58 22.84 -3.04
C ILE A 260 -0.56 21.30 -3.05
N PRO A 261 0.07 20.63 -4.03
CA PRO A 261 0.09 19.18 -4.07
C PRO A 261 0.99 18.61 -2.97
N GLN A 262 0.55 17.51 -2.36
CA GLN A 262 1.27 16.78 -1.32
C GLN A 262 1.90 15.49 -1.85
N SER A 263 1.37 14.96 -2.95
CA SER A 263 1.79 13.74 -3.61
C SER A 263 3.09 13.93 -4.39
N GLY A 264 4.00 12.98 -4.23
CA GLY A 264 5.27 12.96 -4.96
C GLY A 264 5.05 12.80 -6.46
N PHE A 265 3.98 12.12 -6.88
CA PHE A 265 3.58 11.99 -8.28
C PHE A 265 3.30 13.34 -8.96
N VAL A 266 2.37 14.13 -8.41
CA VAL A 266 1.97 15.41 -9.01
C VAL A 266 3.13 16.39 -9.10
N LEU A 267 3.99 16.41 -8.06
CA LEU A 267 5.19 17.23 -8.03
C LEU A 267 6.25 16.80 -9.05
N LYS A 268 6.59 15.50 -9.10
CA LYS A 268 7.66 14.98 -9.98
C LYS A 268 7.28 15.06 -11.46
N GLU A 269 6.03 14.75 -11.79
CA GLU A 269 5.53 14.81 -13.18
C GLU A 269 5.16 16.25 -13.60
N ARG A 270 5.32 17.24 -12.71
CA ARG A 270 5.05 18.67 -12.96
C ARG A 270 3.62 18.97 -13.44
N LEU A 271 2.66 18.16 -13.02
CA LEU A 271 1.25 18.25 -13.46
C LEU A 271 0.59 19.57 -13.04
N TYR A 272 1.18 20.31 -12.09
CA TYR A 272 0.76 21.66 -11.74
C TYR A 272 0.83 22.67 -12.92
N GLN A 273 1.54 22.33 -14.01
CA GLN A 273 1.68 23.17 -15.21
C GLN A 273 0.60 22.91 -16.28
N ASP A 274 -0.10 21.77 -16.24
CA ASP A 274 -0.95 21.28 -17.34
C ASP A 274 -2.42 21.20 -16.97
N ASP A 275 -3.37 21.41 -17.90
CA ASP A 275 -4.79 21.11 -17.67
C ASP A 275 -4.99 19.62 -17.34
N ASN A 276 -5.39 19.31 -16.10
CA ASN A 276 -5.49 17.94 -15.62
C ASN A 276 -6.92 17.41 -15.64
N LEU A 277 -7.91 18.13 -16.18
CA LEU A 277 -9.32 17.72 -16.11
C LEU A 277 -9.56 16.31 -16.67
N GLU A 278 -8.89 15.95 -17.76
CA GLU A 278 -9.02 14.62 -18.35
C GLU A 278 -8.31 13.54 -17.53
N LEU A 279 -7.12 13.86 -16.99
CA LEU A 279 -6.41 12.96 -16.10
C LEU A 279 -7.21 12.69 -14.81
N ILE A 280 -7.81 13.73 -14.22
CA ILE A 280 -8.68 13.61 -13.04
C ILE A 280 -9.81 12.63 -13.32
N LYS A 281 -10.58 12.82 -14.40
CA LYS A 281 -11.69 11.93 -14.76
C LYS A 281 -11.22 10.49 -14.89
N ARG A 282 -10.08 10.27 -15.55
CA ARG A 282 -9.54 8.92 -15.76
C ARG A 282 -9.10 8.28 -14.45
N LEU A 283 -8.40 9.01 -13.58
CA LEU A 283 -8.00 8.53 -12.26
C LEU A 283 -9.21 8.22 -11.37
N GLU A 284 -10.28 9.03 -11.45
CA GLU A 284 -11.53 8.75 -10.74
C GLU A 284 -12.17 7.44 -11.21
N VAL A 285 -12.22 7.20 -12.52
CA VAL A 285 -12.72 5.92 -13.08
C VAL A 285 -11.90 4.74 -12.59
N TRP A 286 -10.57 4.86 -12.59
CA TRP A 286 -9.70 3.83 -12.04
C TRP A 286 -9.96 3.62 -10.54
N MET A 287 -10.03 4.69 -9.76
CA MET A 287 -10.29 4.61 -8.32
C MET A 287 -11.62 3.91 -8.02
N GLU A 288 -12.69 4.27 -8.73
CA GLU A 288 -14.00 3.61 -8.63
C GLU A 288 -13.91 2.13 -8.99
N TYR A 289 -13.17 1.80 -10.06
CA TYR A 289 -12.96 0.43 -10.52
C TYR A 289 -12.25 -0.43 -9.46
N TYR A 290 -11.09 0.02 -8.96
CA TYR A 290 -10.34 -0.68 -7.92
C TYR A 290 -11.17 -0.85 -6.65
N PHE A 291 -11.89 0.20 -6.25
CA PHE A 291 -12.77 0.16 -5.09
C PHE A 291 -13.87 -0.89 -5.26
N LEU A 292 -14.58 -0.89 -6.39
CA LEU A 292 -15.67 -1.82 -6.67
C LEU A 292 -15.19 -3.28 -6.69
N LYS A 293 -14.05 -3.53 -7.35
CA LYS A 293 -13.44 -4.86 -7.40
C LYS A 293 -13.11 -5.39 -6.00
N LEU A 294 -12.39 -4.58 -5.21
CA LEU A 294 -12.02 -4.94 -3.84
C LEU A 294 -13.24 -5.07 -2.93
N TYR A 295 -14.26 -4.23 -3.11
CA TYR A 295 -15.50 -4.34 -2.35
C TYR A 295 -16.19 -5.68 -2.58
N TYR A 296 -16.23 -6.13 -3.83
CA TYR A 296 -16.80 -7.44 -4.14
C TYR A 296 -16.01 -8.60 -3.53
N GLN A 297 -14.68 -8.56 -3.64
CA GLN A 297 -13.82 -9.62 -3.12
C GLN A 297 -13.72 -9.61 -1.59
N HIS A 298 -13.79 -8.42 -0.96
CA HIS A 298 -13.41 -8.17 0.43
C HIS A 298 -14.27 -7.08 1.09
N ASN A 299 -15.60 -7.23 1.09
CA ASN A 299 -16.52 -6.24 1.69
C ASN A 299 -16.25 -6.00 3.20
N ASP A 300 -15.95 -7.07 3.94
CA ASP A 300 -15.63 -7.03 5.37
C ASP A 300 -14.51 -6.03 5.70
N PHE A 301 -13.53 -5.91 4.82
CA PHE A 301 -12.47 -4.92 4.94
C PHE A 301 -13.02 -3.49 4.99
N TRP A 302 -13.85 -3.09 4.02
CA TRP A 302 -14.30 -1.69 3.92
C TRP A 302 -15.20 -1.31 5.09
N THR A 303 -16.01 -2.26 5.57
CA THR A 303 -16.79 -2.06 6.78
C THR A 303 -15.88 -1.87 8.00
N THR A 304 -14.84 -2.70 8.13
CA THR A 304 -13.84 -2.60 9.22
C THR A 304 -13.04 -1.29 9.14
N LEU A 305 -12.73 -0.79 7.94
CA LEU A 305 -12.06 0.51 7.74
C LEU A 305 -12.93 1.67 8.25
N LEU A 306 -14.25 1.55 8.23
CA LEU A 306 -15.13 2.60 8.73
C LEU A 306 -15.41 2.52 10.24
N GLU A 307 -15.07 1.40 10.87
CA GLU A 307 -15.23 1.23 12.30
C GLU A 307 -14.14 2.00 13.07
N PRO A 308 -14.48 2.63 14.21
CA PRO A 308 -13.46 3.19 15.08
C PRO A 308 -12.58 2.05 15.60
N ILE A 309 -11.34 1.99 15.14
CA ILE A 309 -10.37 1.03 15.66
C ILE A 309 -9.87 1.56 17.01
N GLU A 310 -10.45 1.06 18.11
CA GLU A 310 -9.88 1.26 19.43
C GLU A 310 -8.54 0.54 19.50
N HIS A 311 -7.45 1.30 19.52
CA HIS A 311 -6.11 0.78 19.69
C HIS A 311 -5.88 0.38 21.15
N ASP A 312 -6.37 -0.78 21.55
CA ASP A 312 -6.16 -1.32 22.90
C ASP A 312 -4.74 -1.89 23.11
N GLY A 313 -3.85 -1.71 22.13
CA GLY A 313 -2.47 -2.19 22.17
C GLY A 313 -2.33 -3.71 21.99
N LYS A 314 -3.44 -4.47 21.87
CA LYS A 314 -3.43 -5.91 21.57
C LYS A 314 -3.49 -6.17 20.07
N PHE A 315 -2.68 -5.42 19.35
CA PHE A 315 -2.55 -5.56 17.91
C PHE A 315 -2.09 -6.98 17.55
N LEU A 316 -2.75 -7.54 16.53
CA LEU A 316 -2.18 -8.51 15.59
C LEU A 316 -1.86 -9.92 16.13
N SER A 317 -2.89 -10.65 16.60
CA SER A 317 -2.75 -12.11 16.72
C SER A 317 -2.91 -12.87 15.39
N GLN A 318 -3.30 -12.21 14.29
CA GLN A 318 -3.50 -12.85 12.97
C GLN A 318 -3.11 -11.92 11.81
N SER A 319 -1.83 -11.91 11.42
CA SER A 319 -1.28 -11.14 10.28
C SER A 319 -1.87 -11.50 8.92
N GLY A 320 -2.62 -12.60 8.80
CA GLY A 320 -3.35 -12.99 7.59
C GLY A 320 -4.85 -12.61 7.57
N SER A 321 -5.36 -11.93 8.59
CA SER A 321 -6.78 -11.53 8.63
C SER A 321 -7.03 -10.21 7.91
N ALA A 322 -8.24 -10.02 7.35
CA ALA A 322 -8.64 -8.73 6.77
C ALA A 322 -8.40 -7.56 7.73
N ARG A 323 -8.67 -7.79 9.01
CA ARG A 323 -8.41 -6.86 10.10
C ARG A 323 -6.93 -6.47 10.23
N GLY A 324 -6.00 -7.41 10.09
CA GLY A 324 -4.57 -7.10 10.13
C GLY A 324 -4.12 -6.17 9.01
N ALA A 325 -4.62 -6.42 7.78
CA ALA A 325 -4.38 -5.53 6.64
C ALA A 325 -5.02 -4.14 6.84
N VAL A 326 -6.25 -4.07 7.39
CA VAL A 326 -6.88 -2.79 7.75
C VAL A 326 -6.01 -2.07 8.76
N GLU A 327 -5.62 -2.72 9.85
CA GLU A 327 -4.87 -2.11 10.95
C GLU A 327 -3.54 -1.52 10.49
N LEU A 328 -2.82 -2.20 9.59
CA LEU A 328 -1.56 -1.72 9.03
C LEU A 328 -1.76 -0.45 8.18
N CYS A 329 -2.72 -0.47 7.27
CA CYS A 329 -2.97 0.64 6.35
C CYS A 329 -3.84 1.75 6.97
N TRP A 330 -4.55 1.48 8.07
CA TRP A 330 -5.57 2.35 8.67
C TRP A 330 -5.01 3.73 8.95
N ARG A 331 -3.79 3.79 9.47
CA ARG A 331 -3.14 5.06 9.77
C ARG A 331 -2.99 5.95 8.54
N ALA A 332 -2.60 5.39 7.39
CA ALA A 332 -2.50 6.14 6.15
C ALA A 332 -3.86 6.68 5.70
N TRP A 333 -4.92 5.87 5.82
CA TRP A 333 -6.30 6.29 5.52
C TRP A 333 -6.82 7.37 6.47
N ARG A 334 -6.66 7.16 7.78
CA ARG A 334 -7.08 8.07 8.86
C ARG A 334 -6.39 9.43 8.74
N ASP A 335 -5.08 9.41 8.52
CA ASP A 335 -4.27 10.63 8.49
C ASP A 335 -4.41 11.37 7.14
N THR A 336 -5.11 10.79 6.16
CA THR A 336 -5.44 11.42 4.88
C THR A 336 -6.77 12.18 4.95
N PRO A 337 -6.77 13.52 4.77
CA PRO A 337 -7.99 14.30 4.74
C PRO A 337 -9.00 13.82 3.69
N GLY A 338 -10.21 13.51 4.13
CA GLY A 338 -11.34 13.14 3.26
C GLY A 338 -11.33 11.69 2.75
N ALA A 339 -10.29 10.90 2.97
CA ALA A 339 -10.21 9.54 2.42
C ALA A 339 -11.26 8.59 3.03
N VAL A 340 -11.41 8.62 4.36
CA VAL A 340 -12.44 7.81 5.06
C VAL A 340 -13.85 8.25 4.67
N ASP A 341 -14.07 9.56 4.52
CA ASP A 341 -15.37 10.10 4.08
C ASP A 341 -15.70 9.70 2.64
N HIS A 342 -14.68 9.66 1.78
CA HIS A 342 -14.80 9.17 0.41
C HIS A 342 -15.26 7.72 0.37
N VAL A 343 -14.60 6.83 1.14
CA VAL A 343 -15.02 5.42 1.27
C VAL A 343 -16.46 5.31 1.76
N ARG A 344 -16.82 6.09 2.80
CA ARG A 344 -18.19 6.10 3.34
C ARG A 344 -19.22 6.52 2.28
N GLY A 345 -18.87 7.45 1.39
CA GLY A 345 -19.72 7.87 0.28
C GLY A 345 -19.77 6.87 -0.89
N MET A 346 -18.75 6.03 -1.04
CA MET A 346 -18.64 5.03 -2.10
C MET A 346 -19.42 3.75 -1.81
N ILE A 347 -19.41 3.26 -0.55
CA ILE A 347 -20.08 2.01 -0.18
C ILE A 347 -21.56 1.97 -0.63
N PRO A 348 -22.42 2.96 -0.31
CA PRO A 348 -23.83 2.90 -0.71
C PRO A 348 -24.03 2.91 -2.24
N LYS A 349 -23.14 3.58 -2.98
CA LYS A 349 -23.19 3.59 -4.45
C LYS A 349 -22.88 2.21 -5.01
N VAL A 350 -21.86 1.56 -4.46
CA VAL A 350 -21.47 0.21 -4.85
C VAL A 350 -22.54 -0.81 -4.46
N GLU A 351 -23.07 -0.75 -3.23
CA GLU A 351 -24.16 -1.62 -2.77
C GLU A 351 -25.38 -1.52 -3.68
N LYS A 352 -25.77 -0.28 -4.02
CA LYS A 352 -26.87 -0.05 -4.97
C LYS A 352 -26.55 -0.65 -6.33
N TRP A 353 -25.35 -0.40 -6.87
CA TRP A 353 -24.93 -0.94 -8.16
C TRP A 353 -24.93 -2.48 -8.19
N VAL A 354 -24.40 -3.13 -7.14
CA VAL A 354 -24.40 -4.59 -7.00
C VAL A 354 -25.82 -5.12 -6.98
N LYS A 355 -26.71 -4.47 -6.21
CA LYS A 355 -28.12 -4.84 -6.14
C LYS A 355 -28.82 -4.71 -7.50
N ASP A 356 -28.71 -3.55 -8.14
CA ASP A 356 -29.34 -3.27 -9.44
C ASP A 356 -28.87 -4.29 -10.49
N ARG A 357 -27.61 -4.75 -10.42
CA ARG A 357 -27.07 -5.77 -11.32
C ARG A 357 -27.58 -7.17 -11.02
N LYS A 358 -27.64 -7.58 -9.76
CA LYS A 358 -28.24 -8.87 -9.37
C LYS A 358 -29.69 -8.98 -9.84
N ASP A 359 -30.45 -7.88 -9.75
CA ASP A 359 -31.83 -7.83 -10.23
C ASP A 359 -31.92 -8.00 -11.76
N LEU A 360 -31.00 -7.39 -12.52
CA LEU A 360 -30.92 -7.56 -13.98
C LEU A 360 -30.56 -9.00 -14.38
N VAL A 361 -29.61 -9.63 -13.69
CA VAL A 361 -29.21 -11.02 -13.94
C VAL A 361 -30.37 -11.96 -13.65
N ALA A 362 -31.04 -11.78 -12.51
CA ALA A 362 -32.20 -12.58 -12.16
C ALA A 362 -33.38 -12.39 -13.12
N GLU A 363 -33.54 -11.21 -13.74
CA GLU A 363 -34.50 -11.00 -14.83
C GLU A 363 -34.09 -11.75 -16.11
N GLU A 364 -32.81 -11.69 -16.47
CA GLU A 364 -32.29 -12.34 -17.67
C GLU A 364 -32.29 -13.88 -17.57
N GLU A 365 -31.95 -14.43 -16.40
CA GLU A 365 -32.11 -15.85 -16.08
C GLU A 365 -33.56 -16.30 -16.17
N ARG A 366 -34.51 -15.47 -15.73
CA ARG A 366 -35.95 -15.74 -15.90
C ARG A 366 -36.37 -15.71 -17.36
N ARG A 367 -35.75 -14.86 -18.19
CA ARG A 367 -36.05 -14.70 -19.61
C ARG A 367 -35.49 -15.83 -20.48
N LEU A 368 -34.24 -16.22 -20.25
CA LEU A 368 -33.50 -17.15 -21.11
C LEU A 368 -33.44 -18.57 -20.55
N GLY A 369 -33.67 -18.73 -19.24
CA GLY A 369 -33.52 -19.98 -18.52
C GLY A 369 -32.15 -20.10 -17.84
N PRO A 370 -32.05 -20.84 -16.71
CA PRO A 370 -30.83 -20.88 -15.90
C PRO A 370 -29.62 -21.52 -16.61
N ALA A 371 -29.83 -22.33 -17.65
CA ALA A 371 -28.74 -22.99 -18.37
C ALA A 371 -28.02 -22.08 -19.41
N SER A 372 -28.58 -20.92 -19.74
CA SER A 372 -28.03 -20.02 -20.77
C SER A 372 -27.22 -18.84 -20.21
N VAL A 373 -27.32 -18.55 -18.91
CA VAL A 373 -26.58 -17.46 -18.26
C VAL A 373 -25.35 -18.08 -17.59
N GLY A 374 -24.41 -18.57 -18.40
CA GLY A 374 -23.14 -19.13 -17.91
C GLY A 374 -22.14 -18.09 -17.41
N TRP A 375 -22.61 -16.94 -16.91
CA TRP A 375 -21.76 -15.88 -16.41
C TRP A 375 -21.41 -16.19 -14.95
N GLU A 376 -20.14 -16.44 -14.67
CA GLU A 376 -19.67 -16.40 -13.29
C GLU A 376 -19.84 -14.95 -12.77
N GLU A 377 -20.25 -14.74 -11.52
CA GLU A 377 -20.50 -13.39 -10.97
C GLU A 377 -19.28 -12.45 -11.19
N GLU A 378 -18.06 -12.99 -11.24
CA GLU A 378 -16.83 -12.27 -11.53
C GLU A 378 -16.74 -11.75 -12.98
N GLN A 379 -17.21 -12.51 -13.97
CA GLN A 379 -17.22 -12.10 -15.38
C GLN A 379 -18.12 -10.89 -15.61
N MET A 380 -19.19 -10.74 -14.81
CA MET A 380 -20.08 -9.57 -14.89
C MET A 380 -19.45 -8.29 -14.35
N ILE A 381 -18.52 -8.39 -13.40
CA ILE A 381 -17.81 -7.23 -12.85
C ILE A 381 -16.78 -6.75 -13.88
N ILE A 382 -16.02 -7.66 -14.47
CA ILE A 382 -15.00 -7.35 -15.48
C ILE A 382 -15.65 -6.67 -16.71
N PHE A 383 -16.75 -7.22 -17.22
CA PHE A 383 -17.38 -6.73 -18.45
C PHE A 383 -18.03 -5.34 -18.32
N VAL A 384 -18.44 -4.92 -17.12
CA VAL A 384 -19.20 -3.68 -16.89
C VAL A 384 -18.35 -2.55 -16.32
N CYS A 385 -17.24 -2.90 -15.66
CA CYS A 385 -16.37 -1.93 -15.00
C CYS A 385 -15.13 -1.59 -15.82
N ASP A 386 -14.90 -2.30 -16.94
CA ASP A 386 -13.84 -1.94 -17.89
C ASP A 386 -13.93 -0.44 -18.24
N PRO A 387 -12.93 0.37 -17.82
CA PRO A 387 -12.87 1.78 -18.15
C PRO A 387 -12.99 2.03 -19.65
N GLU A 388 -12.48 1.12 -20.48
CA GLU A 388 -12.57 1.19 -21.93
C GLU A 388 -13.99 0.89 -22.43
N VAL A 389 -14.78 0.05 -21.78
CA VAL A 389 -16.19 -0.14 -22.16
C VAL A 389 -17.04 1.09 -21.82
N ARG A 390 -16.71 1.82 -20.74
CA ARG A 390 -17.35 3.11 -20.43
C ARG A 390 -16.89 4.27 -21.33
N TRP A 391 -15.67 4.22 -21.89
CA TRP A 391 -15.05 5.32 -22.65
C TRP A 391 -14.80 5.06 -24.13
N ASN A 392 -15.02 3.84 -24.62
CA ASN A 392 -14.90 3.47 -26.01
C ASN A 392 -16.29 3.16 -26.59
N PRO A 393 -17.06 4.17 -27.02
CA PRO A 393 -18.35 3.97 -27.66
C PRO A 393 -18.27 3.22 -29.02
N TRP A 394 -17.09 2.73 -29.42
CA TRP A 394 -16.85 2.07 -30.70
C TRP A 394 -16.45 0.60 -30.60
N ARG A 395 -16.45 -0.01 -29.40
CA ARG A 395 -16.09 -1.45 -29.21
C ARG A 395 -17.28 -2.42 -29.17
N TYR A 396 -18.49 -2.00 -29.58
CA TYR A 396 -19.65 -2.88 -29.79
C TYR A 396 -20.40 -2.58 -31.08
#